data_AF-A0A956G312-F1
#
_entry.id   AF-A0A956G312-F1
#
_cell.length_a   1.000
_cell.length_b   1.000
_cell.length_c   1.000
_cell.angle_alpha   90.00
_cell.angle_beta   90.00
_cell.angle_gamma   90.00
#
_symmetry.space_group_name_H-M   'P 1'
#
loop_
_entity.id
_entity.type
_entity.pdbx_description
1 polymer ?
#
loop_
_entity_poly.entity_id
_entity_poly.type
_entity_poly.pdbx_seq_one_letter_code
_entity_poly.pdbx_strand_id
1 'polypeptide(L)'
;EHLRRCAGRAGFVAALEPDAALRDNYARVWARDGVICGLAALLSGDGELAAAFERTLETLAAAQGRAGQAPSNVAFDAAGAISRVSYGGKAGRVDATTWWIIGAGVFRRLAPDRDAAERRVRAWYPRLARAAALLEAWQLNERGLIYVPLAGNWADEYPLAGYLLYDQVLALWALRELSACARAAGEHAAAAELGERAVERAALIDRNMWPRTEDPALYDDVLRGAAPASARQHYLAGFDPARCFERFDALGNAIALLLGLADDARARRVCDHARALLDHDLVPAFAPVITREDPDWPLLEGLAAGSLRNAPGHYHNGGLWPMVGGFWALAAARCGDDELSRTLLRGVTAANAERFPEYLAAGSGEAAGMCGQAWSAAAELLAQAAGSGWQALVEQA
;
A
#
# COMPACT_ATOMS: atom_id res chain seq x y z
N GLU A 1 -2.96 -21.05 -7.22
CA GLU A 1 -3.87 -21.29 -8.36
C GLU A 1 -4.77 -20.08 -8.67
N HIS A 2 -5.56 -19.58 -7.71
CA HIS A 2 -6.44 -18.41 -7.92
C HIS A 2 -5.72 -17.21 -8.56
N LEU A 3 -4.55 -16.83 -8.03
CA LEU A 3 -3.76 -15.73 -8.59
C LEU A 3 -3.30 -15.95 -10.05
N ARG A 4 -3.04 -17.20 -10.47
CA ARG A 4 -2.73 -17.52 -11.87
C ARG A 4 -3.95 -17.29 -12.77
N ARG A 5 -5.16 -17.58 -12.29
CA ARG A 5 -6.39 -17.26 -13.03
C ARG A 5 -6.58 -15.74 -13.17
N CYS A 6 -6.14 -14.95 -12.19
CA CYS A 6 -6.14 -13.48 -12.28
C CYS A 6 -5.04 -12.92 -13.20
N ALA A 7 -4.08 -13.74 -13.64
CA ALA A 7 -3.02 -13.32 -14.53
C ALA A 7 -3.51 -13.28 -15.99
N GLY A 8 -3.92 -12.09 -16.44
CA GLY A 8 -4.35 -11.83 -17.80
C GLY A 8 -3.21 -11.53 -18.78
N ARG A 9 -3.59 -11.23 -20.03
CA ARG A 9 -2.67 -10.83 -21.11
C ARG A 9 -1.96 -9.51 -20.82
N ALA A 10 -2.60 -8.60 -20.11
CA ALA A 10 -2.05 -7.28 -19.78
C ALA A 10 -1.44 -7.19 -18.37
N GLY A 11 -1.50 -8.27 -17.58
CA GLY A 11 -1.09 -8.28 -16.17
C GLY A 11 -2.18 -8.82 -15.26
N PHE A 12 -2.06 -8.55 -13.97
CA PHE A 12 -3.06 -8.97 -12.98
C PHE A 12 -4.32 -8.12 -13.06
N VAL A 13 -5.47 -8.79 -13.11
CA VAL A 13 -6.79 -8.15 -12.92
C VAL A 13 -7.17 -8.14 -11.45
N ALA A 14 -8.05 -7.23 -11.03
CA ALA A 14 -8.40 -7.06 -9.61
C ALA A 14 -9.15 -8.28 -9.03
N ALA A 15 -10.11 -8.85 -9.75
CA ALA A 15 -10.87 -10.02 -9.28
C ALA A 15 -11.37 -10.91 -10.42
N LEU A 16 -11.68 -12.17 -10.10
CA LEU A 16 -12.35 -13.11 -11.00
C LEU A 16 -13.87 -13.05 -10.84
N GLU A 17 -14.58 -13.29 -11.94
CA GLU A 17 -16.04 -13.47 -11.96
C GLU A 17 -16.86 -12.34 -11.27
N PRO A 18 -16.72 -11.07 -11.69
CA PRO A 18 -17.61 -10.03 -11.19
C PRO A 18 -19.01 -10.20 -11.78
N ASP A 19 -20.05 -9.80 -11.03
CA ASP A 19 -21.40 -9.66 -11.57
C ASP A 19 -21.39 -8.89 -12.90
N ALA A 20 -22.34 -9.17 -13.79
CA ALA A 20 -22.37 -8.60 -15.14
C ALA A 20 -22.26 -7.06 -15.18
N ALA A 21 -22.77 -6.37 -14.15
CA ALA A 21 -22.69 -4.92 -14.00
C ALA A 21 -21.29 -4.39 -13.59
N LEU A 22 -20.46 -5.22 -12.95
CA LEU A 22 -19.14 -4.86 -12.43
C LEU A 22 -17.98 -5.49 -13.23
N ARG A 23 -18.31 -6.34 -14.21
CA ARG A 23 -17.35 -7.11 -15.03
C ARG A 23 -16.29 -6.25 -15.68
N ASP A 24 -16.66 -5.06 -16.16
CA ASP A 24 -15.72 -4.14 -16.83
C ASP A 24 -14.72 -3.48 -15.87
N ASN A 25 -15.07 -3.30 -14.59
CA ASN A 25 -14.21 -2.61 -13.63
C ASN A 25 -13.13 -3.54 -13.04
N TYR A 26 -13.48 -4.79 -12.78
CA TYR A 26 -12.58 -5.78 -12.19
C TYR A 26 -11.75 -6.55 -13.24
N ALA A 27 -12.08 -6.44 -14.53
CA ALA A 27 -11.25 -6.91 -15.65
C ALA A 27 -10.07 -5.97 -15.97
N ARG A 28 -9.96 -4.84 -15.27
CA ARG A 28 -8.90 -3.85 -15.46
C ARG A 28 -7.64 -4.24 -14.71
N VAL A 29 -6.51 -3.74 -15.20
CA VAL A 29 -5.26 -3.75 -14.44
C VAL A 29 -5.28 -2.55 -13.51
N TRP A 30 -5.35 -2.80 -12.20
CA TRP A 30 -5.27 -1.78 -11.16
C TRP A 30 -3.83 -1.68 -10.65
N ALA A 31 -3.28 -0.47 -10.54
CA ALA A 31 -1.86 -0.30 -10.20
C ALA A 31 -1.51 -0.87 -8.84
N ARG A 32 -2.28 -0.51 -7.79
CA ARG A 32 -2.07 -1.00 -6.43
C ARG A 32 -2.23 -2.52 -6.35
N ASP A 33 -3.39 -3.03 -6.78
CA ASP A 33 -3.74 -4.44 -6.71
C ASP A 33 -2.74 -5.29 -7.50
N GLY A 34 -2.42 -4.86 -8.73
CA GLY A 34 -1.51 -5.57 -9.61
C GLY A 34 -0.07 -5.55 -9.10
N VAL A 35 0.39 -4.46 -8.48
CA VAL A 35 1.70 -4.44 -7.83
C VAL A 35 1.73 -5.33 -6.59
N ILE A 36 0.73 -5.27 -5.70
CA ILE A 36 0.66 -6.15 -4.52
C ILE A 36 0.66 -7.63 -4.94
N CYS A 37 -0.13 -7.98 -5.96
CA CYS A 37 -0.10 -9.31 -6.59
C CYS A 37 1.28 -9.66 -7.15
N GLY A 38 1.96 -8.69 -7.76
CA GLY A 38 3.31 -8.82 -8.27
C GLY A 38 4.37 -9.08 -7.21
N LEU A 39 4.31 -8.39 -6.07
CA LEU A 39 5.20 -8.64 -4.95
C LEU A 39 5.04 -10.07 -4.43
N ALA A 40 3.79 -10.51 -4.26
CA ALA A 40 3.45 -11.88 -3.88
C ALA A 40 3.93 -12.91 -4.92
N ALA A 41 3.76 -12.62 -6.21
CA ALA A 41 4.23 -13.44 -7.31
C ALA A 41 5.75 -13.67 -7.25
N LEU A 42 6.53 -12.61 -7.05
CA LEU A 42 7.98 -12.71 -6.95
C LEU A 42 8.42 -13.53 -5.74
N LEU A 43 7.78 -13.33 -4.58
CA LEU A 43 8.09 -14.09 -3.37
C LEU A 43 7.70 -15.57 -3.47
N SER A 44 6.71 -15.91 -4.30
CA SER A 44 6.33 -17.31 -4.54
C SER A 44 7.35 -18.10 -5.37
N GLY A 45 8.27 -17.42 -6.06
CA GLY A 45 9.22 -18.04 -7.00
C GLY A 45 8.59 -18.56 -8.29
N ASP A 46 7.31 -18.30 -8.54
CA ASP A 46 6.57 -18.74 -9.72
C ASP A 46 6.88 -17.86 -10.94
N GLY A 47 7.53 -18.44 -11.96
CA GLY A 47 7.92 -17.73 -13.17
C GLY A 47 6.75 -17.24 -14.04
N GLU A 48 5.61 -17.93 -14.05
CA GLU A 48 4.43 -17.48 -14.80
C GLU A 48 3.79 -16.26 -14.15
N LEU A 49 3.71 -16.27 -12.82
CA LEU A 49 3.22 -15.12 -12.04
C LEU A 49 4.20 -13.94 -12.12
N ALA A 50 5.52 -14.18 -12.11
CA ALA A 50 6.52 -13.15 -12.31
C ALA A 50 6.40 -12.51 -13.72
N ALA A 51 6.16 -13.33 -14.76
CA ALA A 51 5.89 -12.81 -16.10
C ALA A 51 4.58 -12.01 -16.16
N ALA A 52 3.56 -12.39 -15.39
CA ALA A 52 2.32 -11.60 -15.26
C ALA A 52 2.57 -10.25 -14.57
N PHE A 53 3.49 -10.21 -13.61
CA PHE A 53 3.90 -8.98 -12.99
C PHE A 53 4.65 -8.06 -13.96
N GLU A 54 5.58 -8.61 -14.77
CA GLU A 54 6.26 -7.84 -15.82
C GLU A 54 5.24 -7.17 -16.76
N ARG A 55 4.21 -7.91 -17.19
CA ARG A 55 3.13 -7.36 -18.04
C ARG A 55 2.33 -6.27 -17.33
N THR A 56 2.06 -6.44 -16.04
CA THR A 56 1.43 -5.39 -15.21
C THR A 56 2.26 -4.10 -15.24
N LEU A 57 3.56 -4.19 -14.99
CA LEU A 57 4.45 -3.02 -14.97
C LEU A 57 4.57 -2.36 -16.35
N GLU A 58 4.64 -3.14 -17.43
CA GLU A 58 4.64 -2.64 -18.81
C GLU A 58 3.33 -1.91 -19.13
N THR A 59 2.18 -2.46 -18.74
CA THR A 59 0.88 -1.80 -18.87
C THR A 59 0.85 -0.44 -18.17
N LEU A 60 1.32 -0.38 -16.92
CA LEU A 60 1.38 0.89 -16.16
C LEU A 60 2.32 1.90 -16.82
N ALA A 61 3.47 1.43 -17.32
CA ALA A 61 4.44 2.26 -18.04
C ALA A 61 3.85 2.83 -19.34
N ALA A 62 3.15 2.00 -20.12
CA ALA A 62 2.52 2.39 -21.38
C ALA A 62 1.38 3.40 -21.17
N ALA A 63 0.62 3.25 -20.08
CA ALA A 63 -0.51 4.10 -19.73
C ALA A 63 -0.15 5.29 -18.81
N GLN A 64 1.15 5.60 -18.62
CA GLN A 64 1.58 6.72 -17.78
C GLN A 64 1.00 8.05 -18.28
N GLY A 65 0.47 8.85 -17.35
CA GLY A 65 -0.10 10.15 -17.63
C GLY A 65 0.95 11.18 -18.07
N ARG A 66 0.49 12.23 -18.75
CA ARG A 66 1.34 13.33 -19.25
C ARG A 66 2.26 13.92 -18.17
N ALA A 67 1.75 14.12 -16.96
CA ALA A 67 2.50 14.76 -15.88
C ALA A 67 3.43 13.78 -15.14
N GLY A 68 3.31 12.47 -15.38
CA GLY A 68 4.14 11.44 -14.76
C GLY A 68 3.39 10.45 -13.88
N GLN A 69 2.12 10.70 -13.56
CA GLN A 69 1.34 9.82 -12.70
C GLN A 69 1.16 8.43 -13.34
N ALA A 70 1.26 7.39 -12.51
CA ALA A 70 0.80 6.08 -12.91
C ALA A 70 -0.74 6.10 -13.01
N PRO A 71 -1.34 5.29 -13.91
CA PRO A 71 -2.79 5.13 -13.92
C PRO A 71 -3.26 4.44 -12.63
N SER A 72 -4.44 4.81 -12.14
CA SER A 72 -5.11 4.04 -11.08
C SER A 72 -5.58 2.70 -11.61
N ASN A 73 -6.17 2.69 -12.81
CA ASN A 73 -6.51 1.48 -13.55
C ASN A 73 -6.50 1.68 -15.07
N VAL A 74 -6.30 0.58 -15.79
CA VAL A 74 -6.24 0.50 -17.25
C VAL A 74 -7.24 -0.55 -17.74
N ALA A 75 -8.14 -0.14 -18.64
CA ALA A 75 -9.10 -1.01 -19.31
C ALA A 75 -8.64 -1.35 -20.73
N PHE A 76 -9.12 -2.50 -21.22
CA PHE A 76 -8.75 -3.04 -22.53
C PHE A 76 -9.99 -3.34 -23.36
N ASP A 77 -9.89 -3.22 -24.68
CA ASP A 77 -10.92 -3.69 -25.61
C ASP A 77 -10.79 -5.20 -25.88
N ALA A 78 -11.70 -5.74 -26.70
CA ALA A 78 -11.69 -7.17 -27.07
C ALA A 78 -10.44 -7.60 -27.86
N ALA A 79 -9.73 -6.66 -28.51
CA ALA A 79 -8.47 -6.92 -29.19
C ALA A 79 -7.26 -6.88 -28.23
N GLY A 80 -7.46 -6.42 -26.99
CA GLY A 80 -6.42 -6.28 -25.98
C GLY A 80 -5.68 -4.94 -26.06
N ALA A 81 -6.18 -3.96 -26.81
CA ALA A 81 -5.64 -2.61 -26.83
C ALA A 81 -6.20 -1.79 -25.65
N ILE A 82 -5.42 -0.81 -25.17
CA ILE A 82 -5.87 0.10 -24.11
C ILE A 82 -7.08 0.90 -24.62
N SER A 83 -8.23 0.71 -23.98
CA SER A 83 -9.47 1.39 -24.34
C SER A 83 -9.74 2.60 -23.45
N ARG A 84 -9.31 2.53 -22.19
CA ARG A 84 -9.48 3.61 -21.21
C ARG A 84 -8.39 3.58 -20.15
N VAL A 85 -7.97 4.78 -19.73
CA VAL A 85 -7.06 4.97 -18.60
C VAL A 85 -7.72 5.87 -17.58
N SER A 86 -7.69 5.47 -16.30
CA SER A 86 -8.08 6.31 -15.17
C SER A 86 -6.85 6.66 -14.36
N TYR A 87 -6.81 7.87 -13.80
CA TYR A 87 -5.80 8.33 -12.84
C TYR A 87 -6.42 8.59 -11.46
N GLY A 88 -7.67 8.14 -11.27
CA GLY A 88 -8.53 8.48 -10.15
C GLY A 88 -9.94 8.88 -10.58
N GLY A 89 -10.85 8.91 -9.60
CA GLY A 89 -12.24 9.34 -9.79
C GLY A 89 -12.37 10.85 -9.56
N LYS A 90 -12.92 11.23 -8.40
CA LYS A 90 -13.07 12.64 -7.98
C LYS A 90 -11.73 13.33 -7.66
N ALA A 91 -10.71 12.55 -7.32
CA ALA A 91 -9.35 13.00 -7.03
C ALA A 91 -8.34 12.02 -7.64
N GLY A 92 -7.11 12.50 -7.89
CA GLY A 92 -6.02 11.65 -8.36
C GLY A 92 -5.61 10.62 -7.31
N ARG A 93 -5.24 9.40 -7.74
CA ARG A 93 -4.70 8.36 -6.86
C ARG A 93 -3.19 8.51 -6.73
N VAL A 94 -2.73 8.96 -5.57
CA VAL A 94 -1.31 9.21 -5.26
C VAL A 94 -0.55 7.89 -5.15
N ASP A 95 -1.12 6.93 -4.41
CA ASP A 95 -0.50 5.64 -4.11
C ASP A 95 -0.26 4.75 -5.33
N ALA A 96 -1.05 4.90 -6.40
CA ALA A 96 -0.81 4.21 -7.66
C ALA A 96 0.60 4.49 -8.22
N THR A 97 1.09 5.72 -8.06
CA THR A 97 2.39 6.15 -8.57
C THR A 97 3.54 5.60 -7.71
N THR A 98 3.39 5.60 -6.38
CA THR A 98 4.40 5.01 -5.48
C THR A 98 4.45 3.50 -5.64
N TRP A 99 3.30 2.81 -5.70
CA TRP A 99 3.24 1.37 -5.95
C TRP A 99 3.93 0.97 -7.25
N TRP A 100 3.72 1.71 -8.35
CA TRP A 100 4.40 1.38 -9.61
C TRP A 100 5.93 1.47 -9.50
N ILE A 101 6.45 2.53 -8.85
CA ILE A 101 7.89 2.69 -8.64
C ILE A 101 8.46 1.55 -7.77
N ILE A 102 7.77 1.24 -6.66
CA ILE A 102 8.11 0.11 -5.79
C ILE A 102 8.15 -1.20 -6.60
N GLY A 103 7.10 -1.45 -7.36
CA GLY A 103 6.96 -2.66 -8.17
C GLY A 103 8.09 -2.82 -9.18
N ALA A 104 8.48 -1.75 -9.87
CA ALA A 104 9.60 -1.78 -10.80
C ALA A 104 10.94 -2.12 -10.12
N GLY A 105 11.22 -1.53 -8.95
CA GLY A 105 12.46 -1.81 -8.23
C GLY A 105 12.50 -3.21 -7.62
N VAL A 106 11.40 -3.69 -7.04
CA VAL A 106 11.32 -5.06 -6.52
C VAL A 106 11.40 -6.08 -7.66
N PHE A 107 10.73 -5.85 -8.79
CA PHE A 107 10.84 -6.69 -9.98
C PHE A 107 12.28 -6.81 -10.47
N ARG A 108 13.02 -5.69 -10.53
CA ARG A 108 14.46 -5.69 -10.87
C ARG A 108 15.26 -6.68 -10.03
N ARG A 109 14.97 -6.76 -8.72
CA ARG A 109 15.75 -7.56 -7.75
C ARG A 109 15.34 -9.03 -7.72
N LEU A 110 14.04 -9.30 -7.82
CA LEU A 110 13.47 -10.61 -7.50
C LEU A 110 12.93 -11.37 -8.71
N ALA A 111 12.87 -10.76 -9.90
CA ALA A 111 12.49 -11.50 -11.10
C ALA A 111 13.41 -12.71 -11.33
N PRO A 112 12.89 -13.85 -11.83
CA PRO A 112 13.69 -15.04 -12.09
C PRO A 112 14.89 -14.78 -13.03
N ASP A 113 14.69 -13.98 -14.07
CA ASP A 113 15.77 -13.48 -14.94
C ASP A 113 16.09 -12.02 -14.58
N ARG A 114 17.09 -11.86 -13.69
CA ARG A 114 17.51 -10.56 -13.17
C ARG A 114 18.11 -9.66 -14.25
N ASP A 115 18.84 -10.23 -15.20
CA ASP A 115 19.47 -9.44 -16.27
C ASP A 115 18.41 -8.89 -17.22
N ALA A 116 17.38 -9.70 -17.56
CA ALA A 116 16.24 -9.23 -18.34
C ALA A 116 15.44 -8.15 -17.59
N ALA A 117 15.16 -8.38 -16.30
CA ALA A 117 14.46 -7.41 -15.47
C ALA A 117 15.22 -6.09 -15.34
N GLU A 118 16.54 -6.14 -15.21
CA GLU A 118 17.38 -4.94 -15.18
C GLU A 118 17.32 -4.17 -16.51
N ARG A 119 17.40 -4.86 -17.66
CA ARG A 119 17.22 -4.21 -18.98
C ARG A 119 15.85 -3.54 -19.11
N ARG A 120 14.78 -4.19 -18.64
CA ARG A 120 13.43 -3.61 -18.63
C ARG A 120 13.37 -2.35 -17.78
N VAL A 121 13.89 -2.41 -16.57
CA VAL A 121 13.85 -1.28 -15.63
C VAL A 121 14.72 -0.11 -16.13
N ARG A 122 15.87 -0.39 -16.76
CA ARG A 122 16.65 0.65 -17.47
C ARG A 122 15.81 1.34 -18.54
N ALA A 123 15.02 0.59 -19.32
CA ALA A 123 14.13 1.16 -20.34
C ALA A 123 12.95 1.95 -19.74
N TRP A 124 12.43 1.54 -18.57
CA TRP A 124 11.38 2.27 -17.87
C TRP A 124 11.88 3.48 -17.07
N TYR A 125 13.18 3.57 -16.77
CA TYR A 125 13.73 4.57 -15.86
C TYR A 125 13.34 6.02 -16.19
N PRO A 126 13.37 6.52 -17.45
CA PRO A 126 12.92 7.89 -17.75
C PRO A 126 11.46 8.15 -17.34
N ARG A 127 10.61 7.12 -17.42
CA ARG A 127 9.21 7.18 -16.99
C ARG A 127 9.10 7.17 -15.47
N LEU A 128 9.88 6.34 -14.78
CA LEU A 128 9.95 6.29 -13.32
C LEU A 128 10.48 7.62 -12.73
N ALA A 129 11.49 8.22 -13.36
CA ALA A 129 12.03 9.51 -12.97
C ALA A 129 10.98 10.63 -13.10
N ARG A 130 10.18 10.62 -14.18
CA ARG A 130 9.05 11.56 -14.34
C ARG A 130 7.96 11.36 -13.29
N ALA A 131 7.67 10.11 -12.92
CA ALA A 131 6.74 9.81 -11.84
C ALA A 131 7.24 10.35 -10.49
N ALA A 132 8.53 10.20 -10.20
CA ALA A 132 9.15 10.75 -9.00
C ALA A 132 9.13 12.28 -8.97
N ALA A 133 9.40 12.94 -10.09
CA ALA A 133 9.30 14.40 -10.18
C ALA A 133 7.87 14.90 -9.89
N LEU A 134 6.84 14.16 -10.29
CA LEU A 134 5.45 14.49 -9.95
C LEU A 134 5.17 14.31 -8.44
N LEU A 135 5.68 13.24 -7.82
CA LEU A 135 5.54 13.04 -6.37
C LEU A 135 6.19 14.19 -5.58
N GLU A 136 7.29 14.76 -6.08
CA GLU A 136 7.89 15.97 -5.49
C GLU A 136 7.02 17.20 -5.67
N ALA A 137 6.42 17.40 -6.84
CA ALA A 137 5.47 18.49 -7.05
C ALA A 137 4.25 18.38 -6.11
N TRP A 138 3.82 17.15 -5.77
CA TRP A 138 2.73 16.90 -4.81
C TRP A 138 3.09 17.12 -3.35
N GLN A 139 4.34 17.49 -3.02
CA GLN A 139 4.62 18.04 -1.70
C GLN A 139 3.92 19.40 -1.49
N LEU A 140 3.67 20.13 -2.58
CA LEU A 140 3.09 21.48 -2.66
C LEU A 140 3.89 22.60 -1.99
N ASN A 141 4.63 22.28 -0.93
CA ASN A 141 5.41 23.24 -0.14
C ASN A 141 6.92 22.90 -0.08
N GLU A 142 7.36 21.87 -0.80
CA GLU A 142 8.76 21.42 -0.89
C GLU A 142 9.42 21.06 0.46
N ARG A 143 8.63 20.72 1.49
CA ARG A 143 9.16 20.36 2.83
C ARG A 143 9.36 18.85 3.02
N GLY A 144 9.38 18.08 1.95
CA GLY A 144 9.74 16.66 1.96
C GLY A 144 8.62 15.70 2.35
N LEU A 145 7.37 16.11 2.55
CA LEU A 145 6.22 15.19 2.73
C LEU A 145 5.19 15.42 1.62
N ILE A 146 4.58 14.34 1.13
CA ILE A 146 3.59 14.40 0.04
C ILE A 146 2.23 14.77 0.63
N TYR A 147 1.57 15.76 0.05
CA TYR A 147 0.20 16.12 0.40
C TYR A 147 -0.79 15.27 -0.41
N VAL A 148 -1.65 14.54 0.29
CA VAL A 148 -2.60 13.58 -0.28
C VAL A 148 -4.00 14.19 -0.24
N PRO A 149 -4.72 14.28 -1.38
CA PRO A 149 -6.10 14.75 -1.37
C PRO A 149 -7.03 13.71 -0.74
N LEU A 150 -8.22 14.15 -0.33
CA LEU A 150 -9.29 13.24 0.08
C LEU A 150 -9.57 12.23 -1.05
N ALA A 151 -9.80 10.97 -0.67
CA ALA A 151 -9.94 9.85 -1.61
C ALA A 151 -8.68 9.60 -2.49
N GLY A 152 -7.50 10.06 -2.04
CA GLY A 152 -6.26 10.03 -2.81
C GLY A 152 -5.48 8.72 -2.76
N ASN A 153 -5.88 7.75 -1.95
CA ASN A 153 -5.13 6.51 -1.72
C ASN A 153 -6.05 5.28 -1.66
N TRP A 154 -5.59 4.18 -1.06
CA TRP A 154 -6.34 2.93 -0.98
C TRP A 154 -7.65 3.03 -0.20
N ALA A 155 -7.68 3.87 0.83
CA ALA A 155 -8.85 4.12 1.67
C ALA A 155 -9.72 5.22 1.05
N ASP A 156 -10.14 5.01 -0.20
CA ASP A 156 -10.68 6.06 -1.07
C ASP A 156 -12.08 6.59 -0.72
N GLU A 157 -12.72 6.02 0.31
CA GLU A 157 -13.98 6.49 0.89
C GLU A 157 -13.85 6.77 2.40
N TYR A 158 -12.62 6.96 2.89
CA TYR A 158 -12.34 7.22 4.31
C TYR A 158 -11.94 8.70 4.53
N PRO A 159 -12.30 9.33 5.66
CA PRO A 159 -12.14 10.78 5.88
C PRO A 159 -10.69 11.19 6.24
N LEU A 160 -9.73 10.82 5.39
CA LEU A 160 -8.32 11.16 5.53
C LEU A 160 -7.82 11.95 4.30
N ALA A 161 -7.15 13.08 4.57
CA ALA A 161 -6.45 13.90 3.59
C ALA A 161 -5.32 14.65 4.30
N GLY A 162 -4.28 15.06 3.58
CA GLY A 162 -3.10 15.73 4.15
C GLY A 162 -1.85 14.85 4.07
N TYR A 163 -1.04 14.85 5.12
CA TYR A 163 0.19 14.09 5.21
C TYR A 163 -0.07 12.75 5.90
N LEU A 164 -0.42 11.73 5.11
CA LEU A 164 -0.87 10.44 5.60
C LEU A 164 0.26 9.42 5.71
N LEU A 165 0.33 8.65 6.80
CA LEU A 165 1.38 7.68 7.09
C LEU A 165 1.56 6.69 5.93
N TYR A 166 0.48 6.02 5.51
CA TYR A 166 0.49 5.06 4.40
C TYR A 166 1.20 5.63 3.16
N ASP A 167 0.81 6.83 2.70
CA ASP A 167 1.40 7.43 1.52
C ASP A 167 2.87 7.81 1.73
N GLN A 168 3.24 8.28 2.93
CA GLN A 168 4.65 8.64 3.21
C GLN A 168 5.56 7.41 3.26
N VAL A 169 5.12 6.29 3.86
CA VAL A 169 5.93 5.07 3.92
C VAL A 169 6.07 4.43 2.53
N LEU A 170 5.04 4.51 1.69
CA LEU A 170 5.16 4.13 0.28
C LEU A 170 6.11 5.05 -0.49
N ALA A 171 6.07 6.36 -0.24
CA ALA A 171 7.02 7.29 -0.87
C ALA A 171 8.46 6.99 -0.47
N LEU A 172 8.72 6.66 0.81
CA LEU A 172 10.02 6.22 1.28
C LEU A 172 10.47 4.94 0.56
N TRP A 173 9.60 3.93 0.49
CA TRP A 173 9.91 2.69 -0.22
C TRP A 173 10.21 2.95 -1.70
N ALA A 174 9.39 3.76 -2.36
CA ALA A 174 9.58 4.16 -3.74
C ALA A 174 10.92 4.88 -3.96
N LEU A 175 11.32 5.82 -3.09
CA LEU A 175 12.62 6.51 -3.19
C LEU A 175 13.80 5.54 -3.09
N ARG A 176 13.73 4.61 -2.13
CA ARG A 176 14.74 3.56 -1.96
C ARG A 176 14.87 2.73 -3.24
N GLU A 177 13.76 2.20 -3.74
CA GLU A 177 13.75 1.37 -4.96
C GLU A 177 14.18 2.16 -6.20
N LEU A 178 13.75 3.42 -6.34
CA LEU A 178 14.11 4.28 -7.45
C LEU A 178 15.59 4.65 -7.46
N SER A 179 16.19 4.89 -6.29
CA SER A 179 17.64 5.10 -6.17
C SER A 179 18.41 3.91 -6.76
N ALA A 180 17.98 2.68 -6.46
CA ALA A 180 18.58 1.48 -7.02
C ALA A 180 18.32 1.32 -8.53
N CYS A 181 17.11 1.67 -9.00
CA CYS A 181 16.79 1.72 -10.43
C CYS A 181 17.63 2.77 -11.18
N ALA A 182 17.93 3.92 -10.57
CA ALA A 182 18.79 4.95 -11.13
C ALA A 182 20.24 4.46 -11.27
N ARG A 183 20.79 3.77 -10.26
CA ARG A 183 22.12 3.13 -10.39
C ARG A 183 22.14 2.13 -11.53
N ALA A 184 21.10 1.30 -11.61
CA ALA A 184 20.93 0.38 -12.73
C ALA A 184 20.81 1.15 -14.04
N ALA A 185 20.18 2.31 -14.13
CA ALA A 185 20.14 3.10 -15.37
C ALA A 185 21.48 3.77 -15.76
N GLY A 186 22.52 3.72 -14.90
CA GLY A 186 23.76 4.48 -15.07
C GLY A 186 23.67 5.94 -14.59
N GLU A 187 22.57 6.30 -13.93
CA GLU A 187 22.24 7.64 -13.46
C GLU A 187 22.74 7.83 -12.03
N HIS A 188 24.06 7.71 -11.84
CA HIS A 188 24.69 7.63 -10.52
C HIS A 188 24.46 8.87 -9.65
N ALA A 189 24.44 10.07 -10.23
CA ALA A 189 24.19 11.31 -9.50
C ALA A 189 22.75 11.36 -8.97
N ALA A 190 21.76 11.05 -9.84
CA ALA A 190 20.36 10.96 -9.44
C ALA A 190 20.15 9.86 -8.38
N ALA A 191 20.86 8.73 -8.50
CA ALA A 191 20.79 7.67 -7.52
C ALA A 191 21.27 8.10 -6.12
N ALA A 192 22.34 8.90 -6.05
CA ALA A 192 22.85 9.43 -4.79
C ALA A 192 21.85 10.41 -4.16
N GLU A 193 21.33 11.37 -4.94
CA GLU A 193 20.32 12.34 -4.49
C GLU A 193 19.05 11.66 -3.97
N LEU A 194 18.54 10.66 -4.70
CA LEU A 194 17.38 9.86 -4.26
C LEU A 194 17.65 9.09 -2.97
N GLY A 195 18.89 8.61 -2.78
CA GLY A 195 19.31 7.93 -1.56
C GLY A 195 19.34 8.87 -0.35
N GLU A 196 19.91 10.06 -0.50
CA GLU A 196 19.91 11.11 0.53
C GLU A 196 18.48 11.51 0.90
N ARG A 197 17.64 11.76 -0.11
CA ARG A 197 16.22 12.10 0.09
C ARG A 197 15.44 10.97 0.78
N ALA A 198 15.78 9.71 0.54
CA ALA A 198 15.17 8.59 1.27
C ALA A 198 15.53 8.62 2.77
N VAL A 199 16.78 8.97 3.11
CA VAL A 199 17.22 9.13 4.51
C VAL A 199 16.49 10.29 5.19
N GLU A 200 16.42 11.45 4.52
CA GLU A 200 15.69 12.62 5.00
C GLU A 200 14.19 12.32 5.19
N ARG A 201 13.57 11.63 4.23
CA ARG A 201 12.16 11.20 4.29
C ARG A 201 11.91 10.29 5.47
N ALA A 202 12.79 9.32 5.73
CA ALA A 202 12.67 8.43 6.88
C ALA A 202 12.70 9.22 8.20
N ALA A 203 13.60 10.19 8.34
CA ALA A 203 13.67 11.05 9.50
C ALA A 203 12.43 11.95 9.67
N LEU A 204 11.88 12.48 8.56
CA LEU A 204 10.65 13.25 8.58
C LEU A 204 9.44 12.40 9.00
N ILE A 205 9.33 11.17 8.49
CA ILE A 205 8.24 10.26 8.88
C ILE A 205 8.35 9.91 10.36
N ASP A 206 9.54 9.50 10.83
CA ASP A 206 9.77 9.15 12.23
C ASP A 206 9.38 10.30 13.16
N ARG A 207 9.85 11.51 12.85
CA ARG A 207 9.58 12.71 13.67
C ARG A 207 8.11 13.09 13.69
N ASN A 208 7.39 13.00 12.57
CA ASN A 208 6.06 13.61 12.45
C ASN A 208 4.91 12.62 12.60
N MET A 209 5.14 11.33 12.30
CA MET A 209 4.14 10.28 12.51
C MET A 209 4.25 9.63 13.89
N TRP A 210 5.35 9.86 14.61
CA TRP A 210 5.48 9.56 16.04
C TRP A 210 6.03 10.78 16.81
N PRO A 211 5.27 11.89 16.88
CA PRO A 211 5.85 13.16 17.30
C PRO A 211 6.16 13.21 18.79
N ARG A 212 7.40 13.58 19.11
CA ARG A 212 7.75 14.11 20.43
C ARG A 212 7.19 15.54 20.48
N THR A 213 6.14 15.76 21.28
CA THR A 213 5.32 16.99 21.25
C THR A 213 6.10 18.28 21.54
N GLU A 214 7.22 18.14 22.23
CA GLU A 214 8.19 19.18 22.58
C GLU A 214 9.24 19.45 21.48
N ASP A 215 9.29 18.64 20.42
CA ASP A 215 10.26 18.80 19.34
C ASP A 215 9.99 20.13 18.59
N PRO A 216 10.96 21.07 18.53
CA PRO A 216 10.78 22.33 17.83
C PRO A 216 10.77 22.16 16.30
N ALA A 217 11.23 21.02 15.79
CA ALA A 217 11.38 20.74 14.36
C ALA A 217 10.23 19.88 13.80
N LEU A 218 9.09 19.82 14.50
CA LEU A 218 7.85 19.27 13.97
C LEU A 218 7.41 20.01 12.71
N TYR A 219 6.74 19.27 11.83
CA TYR A 219 6.31 19.79 10.53
C TYR A 219 5.23 20.86 10.68
N ASP A 220 4.34 20.70 11.66
CA ASP A 220 3.23 21.59 11.94
C ASP A 220 2.92 21.59 13.45
N ASP A 221 2.42 22.71 13.97
CA ASP A 221 2.10 22.87 15.40
C ASP A 221 0.93 22.00 15.85
N VAL A 222 0.07 21.57 14.92
CA VAL A 222 -1.04 20.64 15.23
C VAL A 222 -0.55 19.34 15.86
N LEU A 223 0.66 18.89 15.51
CA LEU A 223 1.30 17.67 16.02
C LEU A 223 1.61 17.75 17.52
N ARG A 224 1.67 18.97 18.08
CA ARG A 224 1.84 19.20 19.52
C ARG A 224 0.58 18.82 20.32
N GLY A 225 -0.58 18.80 19.67
CA GLY A 225 -1.84 18.38 20.26
C GLY A 225 -2.03 16.87 20.35
N ALA A 226 -1.18 16.08 19.70
CA ALA A 226 -1.32 14.63 19.69
C ALA A 226 -0.87 13.99 21.02
N ALA A 227 -1.45 12.83 21.37
CA ALA A 227 -1.11 12.10 22.62
C ALA A 227 0.41 11.89 22.81
N PRO A 228 1.04 12.15 23.97
CA PRO A 228 2.50 12.12 24.11
C PRO A 228 3.18 10.83 23.59
N ALA A 229 4.40 10.95 23.06
CA ALA A 229 5.14 9.82 22.47
C ALA A 229 5.36 8.64 23.43
N SER A 230 5.43 8.90 24.74
CA SER A 230 5.53 7.87 25.79
C SER A 230 4.26 7.05 25.96
N ALA A 231 3.09 7.62 25.65
CA ALA A 231 1.78 6.99 25.77
C ALA A 231 1.28 6.37 24.45
N ARG A 232 1.88 6.72 23.30
CA ARG A 232 1.50 6.15 22.00
C ARG A 232 1.92 4.70 21.86
N GLN A 233 1.05 3.94 21.20
CA GLN A 233 1.25 2.53 20.88
C GLN A 233 1.60 2.32 19.40
N HIS A 234 1.28 3.28 18.54
CA HIS A 234 1.49 3.19 17.09
C HIS A 234 1.77 4.56 16.46
N TYR A 235 2.19 4.55 15.19
CA TYR A 235 2.30 5.77 14.39
C TYR A 235 0.91 6.35 14.13
N LEU A 236 0.80 7.68 14.10
CA LEU A 236 -0.39 8.40 13.66
C LEU A 236 -0.78 7.99 12.23
N ALA A 237 -2.06 7.93 11.91
CA ALA A 237 -2.51 7.76 10.52
C ALA A 237 -2.11 8.95 9.63
N GLY A 238 -1.83 10.11 10.24
CA GLY A 238 -1.32 11.30 9.55
C GLY A 238 -1.70 12.58 10.25
N PHE A 239 -1.64 13.69 9.50
CA PHE A 239 -2.12 14.99 9.93
C PHE A 239 -2.47 15.89 8.73
N ASP A 240 -3.28 16.90 8.95
CA ASP A 240 -3.52 18.02 8.04
C ASP A 240 -3.27 19.35 8.78
N PRO A 241 -3.36 20.52 8.13
CA PRO A 241 -3.14 21.81 8.81
C PRO A 241 -4.11 22.13 9.97
N ALA A 242 -5.18 21.36 10.16
CA ALA A 242 -6.20 21.56 11.17
C ALA A 242 -6.17 20.53 12.30
N ARG A 243 -5.76 19.28 12.04
CA ARG A 243 -5.78 18.19 13.05
C ARG A 243 -4.76 17.07 12.81
N CYS A 244 -4.54 16.30 13.87
CA CYS A 244 -3.87 15.00 13.80
C CYS A 244 -4.89 13.87 13.63
N PHE A 245 -4.53 12.85 12.84
CA PHE A 245 -5.29 11.61 12.73
C PHE A 245 -4.69 10.56 13.66
N GLU A 246 -5.23 10.44 14.86
CA GLU A 246 -4.73 9.50 15.89
C GLU A 246 -5.22 8.06 15.72
N ARG A 247 -6.10 7.77 14.76
CA ARG A 247 -6.53 6.39 14.50
C ARG A 247 -5.34 5.57 14.03
N PHE A 248 -5.34 4.30 14.40
CA PHE A 248 -4.41 3.30 13.89
C PHE A 248 -4.73 3.00 12.43
N ASP A 249 -3.81 3.34 11.52
CA ASP A 249 -3.79 2.89 10.14
C ASP A 249 -2.98 1.58 10.07
N ALA A 250 -3.67 0.45 9.94
CA ALA A 250 -3.03 -0.85 10.03
C ALA A 250 -2.03 -1.08 8.89
N LEU A 251 -2.36 -0.71 7.66
CA LEU A 251 -1.48 -0.94 6.51
C LEU A 251 -0.25 -0.01 6.56
N GLY A 252 -0.46 1.26 6.90
CA GLY A 252 0.63 2.22 7.09
C GLY A 252 1.62 1.78 8.17
N ASN A 253 1.12 1.29 9.32
CA ASN A 253 1.97 0.80 10.41
C ASN A 253 2.71 -0.49 10.03
N ALA A 254 2.06 -1.45 9.35
CA ALA A 254 2.74 -2.66 8.88
C ALA A 254 3.91 -2.34 7.94
N ILE A 255 3.69 -1.44 6.98
CA ILE A 255 4.75 -1.01 6.04
C ILE A 255 5.83 -0.21 6.76
N ALA A 256 5.50 0.62 7.75
CA ALA A 256 6.49 1.33 8.56
C ALA A 256 7.45 0.37 9.29
N LEU A 257 6.91 -0.69 9.90
CA LEU A 257 7.69 -1.75 10.52
C LEU A 257 8.55 -2.50 9.49
N LEU A 258 7.96 -2.87 8.34
CA LEU A 258 8.67 -3.51 7.23
C LEU A 258 9.86 -2.71 6.73
N LEU A 259 9.75 -1.39 6.67
CA LEU A 259 10.84 -0.51 6.24
C LEU A 259 11.87 -0.21 7.34
N GLY A 260 11.66 -0.72 8.56
CA GLY A 260 12.55 -0.55 9.70
C GLY A 260 12.54 0.86 10.29
N LEU A 261 11.40 1.55 10.27
CA LEU A 261 11.29 2.90 10.84
C LEU A 261 11.23 2.91 12.37
N ALA A 262 10.79 1.82 12.98
CA ALA A 262 10.72 1.68 14.43
C ALA A 262 11.96 0.96 14.97
N ASP A 263 12.45 1.44 16.11
CA ASP A 263 13.36 0.63 16.95
C ASP A 263 12.61 -0.56 17.57
N ASP A 264 13.36 -1.53 18.11
CA ASP A 264 12.80 -2.76 18.67
C ASP A 264 11.71 -2.52 19.74
N ALA A 265 11.84 -1.46 20.55
CA ALA A 265 10.88 -1.18 21.60
C ALA A 265 9.57 -0.63 21.03
N ARG A 266 9.64 0.30 20.07
CA ARG A 266 8.46 0.81 19.37
C ARG A 266 7.82 -0.25 18.49
N ALA A 267 8.63 -1.07 17.81
CA ALA A 267 8.15 -2.18 17.00
C ALA A 267 7.33 -3.17 17.84
N ARG A 268 7.82 -3.56 19.02
CA ARG A 268 7.06 -4.40 19.96
C ARG A 268 5.74 -3.76 20.38
N ARG A 269 5.71 -2.47 20.73
CA ARG A 269 4.45 -1.77 21.10
C ARG A 269 3.43 -1.80 19.97
N VAL A 270 3.87 -1.55 18.74
CA VAL A 270 3.01 -1.58 17.55
C VAL A 270 2.46 -2.99 17.33
N CYS A 271 3.29 -4.03 17.44
CA CYS A 271 2.85 -5.43 17.34
C CYS A 271 1.86 -5.81 18.46
N ASP A 272 2.12 -5.40 19.71
CA ASP A 272 1.23 -5.65 20.84
C ASP A 272 -0.11 -4.94 20.68
N HIS A 273 -0.11 -3.72 20.14
CA HIS A 273 -1.32 -3.00 19.79
C HIS A 273 -2.13 -3.73 18.71
N ALA A 274 -1.47 -4.15 17.62
CA ALA A 274 -2.13 -4.92 16.57
C ALA A 274 -2.70 -6.25 17.11
N ARG A 275 -1.96 -6.95 17.98
CA ARG A 275 -2.40 -8.17 18.67
C ARG A 275 -3.65 -7.92 19.52
N ALA A 276 -3.71 -6.81 20.24
CA ALA A 276 -4.87 -6.44 21.06
C ALA A 276 -6.12 -6.09 20.22
N LEU A 277 -5.94 -5.74 18.95
CA LEU A 277 -7.02 -5.43 18.02
C LEU A 277 -7.44 -6.61 17.14
N LEU A 278 -6.79 -7.78 17.27
CA LEU A 278 -7.09 -8.92 16.41
C LEU A 278 -8.57 -9.32 16.53
N ASP A 279 -9.16 -9.57 15.37
CA ASP A 279 -10.48 -10.10 15.20
C ASP A 279 -10.45 -11.09 14.04
N HIS A 280 -10.98 -12.30 14.25
CA HIS A 280 -10.81 -13.44 13.33
C HIS A 280 -9.36 -13.65 12.85
N ASP A 281 -8.39 -13.53 13.77
CA ASP A 281 -6.95 -13.61 13.50
C ASP A 281 -6.44 -12.57 12.45
N LEU A 282 -7.18 -11.49 12.21
CA LEU A 282 -6.82 -10.39 11.30
C LEU A 282 -6.80 -9.04 12.03
N VAL A 283 -6.07 -8.06 11.46
CA VAL A 283 -6.01 -6.69 11.98
C VAL A 283 -7.05 -5.82 11.26
N PRO A 284 -7.89 -5.05 11.97
CA PRO A 284 -8.83 -4.11 11.35
C PRO A 284 -8.09 -3.02 10.58
N ALA A 285 -8.60 -2.64 9.40
CA ALA A 285 -7.98 -1.65 8.52
C ALA A 285 -7.67 -0.32 9.23
N PHE A 286 -8.64 0.16 9.99
CA PHE A 286 -8.51 1.33 10.86
C PHE A 286 -9.15 1.05 12.22
N ALA A 287 -8.52 1.53 13.29
CA ALA A 287 -9.05 1.42 14.65
C ALA A 287 -8.76 2.68 15.49
N PRO A 288 -9.66 3.08 16.41
CA PRO A 288 -11.03 2.61 16.54
C PRO A 288 -11.88 2.95 15.30
N VAL A 289 -13.06 2.36 15.18
CA VAL A 289 -14.02 2.67 14.11
C VAL A 289 -14.65 4.05 14.31
N ILE A 290 -15.08 4.70 13.23
CA ILE A 290 -15.87 5.94 13.22
C ILE A 290 -17.34 5.55 13.40
N THR A 291 -17.98 6.09 14.42
CA THR A 291 -19.39 5.94 14.81
C THR A 291 -20.18 7.21 14.53
N ARG A 292 -21.51 7.20 14.66
CA ARG A 292 -22.37 8.37 14.37
C ARG A 292 -22.08 9.56 15.29
N GLU A 293 -21.50 9.29 16.45
CA GLU A 293 -21.14 10.24 17.48
C GLU A 293 -19.78 10.92 17.19
N ASP A 294 -18.96 10.34 16.30
CA ASP A 294 -17.66 10.88 15.95
C ASP A 294 -17.77 12.12 15.03
N PRO A 295 -16.92 13.15 15.21
CA PRO A 295 -16.90 14.34 14.34
C PRO A 295 -16.62 14.03 12.85
N ASP A 296 -15.98 12.90 12.56
CA ASP A 296 -15.65 12.46 11.20
C ASP A 296 -16.83 11.82 10.46
N TRP A 297 -17.89 11.46 11.18
CA TRP A 297 -19.02 10.75 10.61
C TRP A 297 -19.70 11.48 9.44
N PRO A 298 -19.99 12.80 9.50
CA PRO A 298 -20.61 13.49 8.38
C PRO A 298 -19.75 13.46 7.11
N LEU A 299 -18.42 13.51 7.24
CA LEU A 299 -17.51 13.43 6.10
C LEU A 299 -17.46 12.00 5.54
N LEU A 300 -17.43 10.99 6.41
CA LEU A 300 -17.49 9.58 6.03
C LEU A 300 -18.80 9.23 5.30
N GLU A 301 -19.94 9.71 5.79
CA GLU A 301 -21.24 9.56 5.09
C GLU A 301 -21.25 10.31 3.75
N GLY A 302 -20.70 11.52 3.70
CA GLY A 302 -20.63 12.31 2.46
C GLY A 302 -19.71 11.72 1.38
N LEU A 303 -18.72 10.91 1.78
CA LEU A 303 -17.84 10.18 0.87
C LEU A 303 -18.51 8.95 0.25
N ALA A 304 -19.51 8.37 0.92
CA ALA A 304 -20.23 7.20 0.44
C ALA A 304 -20.98 7.54 -0.87
N ALA A 305 -20.66 6.84 -1.96
CA ALA A 305 -21.31 7.02 -3.25
C ALA A 305 -22.71 6.35 -3.32
N GLY A 306 -23.62 6.73 -2.41
CA GLY A 306 -25.01 6.29 -2.35
C GLY A 306 -25.32 5.23 -1.29
N SER A 307 -24.43 4.25 -1.06
CA SER A 307 -24.55 3.26 0.02
C SER A 307 -23.36 3.32 0.97
N LEU A 308 -23.63 3.30 2.28
CA LEU A 308 -22.60 3.45 3.32
C LEU A 308 -21.81 2.14 3.50
N ARG A 309 -20.79 1.94 2.67
CA ARG A 309 -19.87 0.79 2.78
C ARG A 309 -19.02 0.83 4.05
N ASN A 310 -18.70 2.04 4.52
CA ASN A 310 -17.88 2.29 5.71
C ASN A 310 -18.72 2.36 7.01
N ALA A 311 -19.76 1.53 7.13
CA ALA A 311 -20.41 1.34 8.43
C ALA A 311 -19.38 0.85 9.48
N PRO A 312 -19.58 1.09 10.79
CA PRO A 312 -18.63 0.63 11.81
C PRO A 312 -18.36 -0.87 11.69
N GLY A 313 -17.09 -1.26 11.58
CA GLY A 313 -16.64 -2.64 11.38
C GLY A 313 -16.64 -3.11 9.93
N HIS A 314 -16.93 -2.24 8.96
CA HIS A 314 -17.00 -2.57 7.54
C HIS A 314 -16.03 -1.76 6.68
N TYR A 315 -15.60 -2.38 5.58
CA TYR A 315 -14.77 -1.79 4.54
C TYR A 315 -13.53 -1.10 5.13
N HIS A 316 -13.27 0.18 4.84
CA HIS A 316 -12.13 0.89 5.46
C HIS A 316 -12.37 1.17 6.95
N ASN A 317 -13.62 1.31 7.41
CA ASN A 317 -13.94 1.66 8.79
C ASN A 317 -13.90 0.45 9.74
N GLY A 318 -12.72 -0.18 9.82
CA GLY A 318 -12.45 -1.33 10.70
C GLY A 318 -12.76 -2.69 10.10
N GLY A 319 -13.08 -2.79 8.81
CA GLY A 319 -13.18 -4.08 8.13
C GLY A 319 -11.85 -4.86 8.16
N LEU A 320 -11.93 -6.18 8.07
CA LEU A 320 -10.79 -7.09 8.14
C LEU A 320 -10.36 -7.49 6.73
N TRP A 321 -9.23 -6.95 6.25
CA TRP A 321 -8.77 -7.17 4.88
C TRP A 321 -7.68 -8.23 4.84
N PRO A 322 -7.85 -9.35 4.10
CA PRO A 322 -6.79 -10.35 3.95
C PRO A 322 -5.48 -9.71 3.49
N MET A 323 -5.55 -8.76 2.54
CA MET A 323 -4.40 -7.98 2.04
C MET A 323 -3.62 -7.30 3.18
N VAL A 324 -4.30 -6.65 4.13
CA VAL A 324 -3.66 -6.02 5.28
C VAL A 324 -3.02 -7.07 6.18
N GLY A 325 -3.71 -8.20 6.43
CA GLY A 325 -3.16 -9.34 7.17
C GLY A 325 -1.87 -9.91 6.58
N GLY A 326 -1.78 -9.99 5.25
CA GLY A 326 -0.56 -10.44 4.55
C GLY A 326 0.65 -9.56 4.79
N PHE A 327 0.48 -8.23 4.74
CA PHE A 327 1.54 -7.28 5.09
C PHE A 327 1.91 -7.36 6.58
N TRP A 328 0.93 -7.53 7.47
CA TRP A 328 1.19 -7.70 8.90
C TRP A 328 1.94 -8.98 9.21
N ALA A 329 1.68 -10.09 8.50
CA ALA A 329 2.41 -11.33 8.71
C ALA A 329 3.90 -11.15 8.40
N LEU A 330 4.23 -10.44 7.31
CA LEU A 330 5.61 -10.04 6.97
C LEU A 330 6.20 -9.09 8.02
N ALA A 331 5.43 -8.09 8.46
CA ALA A 331 5.88 -7.09 9.43
C ALA A 331 6.21 -7.72 10.79
N ALA A 332 5.33 -8.58 11.30
CA ALA A 332 5.51 -9.31 12.54
C ALA A 332 6.76 -10.21 12.49
N ALA A 333 6.94 -10.95 11.39
CA ALA A 333 8.13 -11.78 11.19
C ALA A 333 9.43 -10.95 11.16
N ARG A 334 9.43 -9.78 10.51
CA ARG A 334 10.57 -8.85 10.54
C ARG A 334 10.88 -8.38 11.96
N CYS A 335 9.86 -8.16 12.78
CA CYS A 335 10.02 -7.74 14.17
C CYS A 335 10.37 -8.91 15.12
N GLY A 336 10.56 -10.13 14.61
CA GLY A 336 10.83 -11.32 15.41
C GLY A 336 9.63 -11.86 16.19
N ASP A 337 8.41 -11.44 15.83
CA ASP A 337 7.16 -11.90 16.44
C ASP A 337 6.53 -13.04 15.61
N ASP A 338 7.14 -14.21 15.69
CA ASP A 338 6.72 -15.42 14.96
C ASP A 338 5.32 -15.93 15.35
N GLU A 339 4.85 -15.61 16.55
CA GLU A 339 3.52 -15.99 17.00
C GLU A 339 2.44 -15.13 16.34
N LEU A 340 2.63 -13.81 16.32
CA LEU A 340 1.72 -12.90 15.62
C LEU A 340 1.73 -13.20 14.12
N SER A 341 2.91 -13.40 13.52
CA SER A 341 3.03 -13.73 12.09
C SER A 341 2.25 -15.00 11.71
N ARG A 342 2.39 -16.09 12.49
CA ARG A 342 1.63 -17.33 12.27
C ARG A 342 0.13 -17.16 12.51
N THR A 343 -0.25 -16.31 13.45
CA THR A 343 -1.67 -16.00 13.72
C THR A 343 -2.30 -15.31 12.51
N LEU A 344 -1.65 -14.28 11.99
CA LEU A 344 -2.10 -13.55 10.81
C LEU A 344 -2.15 -14.44 9.57
N LEU A 345 -1.18 -15.34 9.38
CA LEU A 345 -1.24 -16.34 8.30
C LEU A 345 -2.50 -17.22 8.43
N ARG A 346 -2.83 -17.70 9.63
CA ARG A 346 -4.08 -18.47 9.83
C ARG A 346 -5.31 -17.65 9.51
N GLY A 347 -5.38 -16.40 9.96
CA GLY A 347 -6.49 -15.49 9.67
C GLY A 347 -6.67 -15.24 8.18
N VAL A 348 -5.58 -14.97 7.45
CA VAL A 348 -5.59 -14.77 6.00
C VAL A 348 -6.05 -16.03 5.27
N THR A 349 -5.51 -17.21 5.60
CA THR A 349 -5.93 -18.47 4.98
C THR A 349 -7.38 -18.80 5.29
N ALA A 350 -7.85 -18.57 6.52
CA ALA A 350 -9.24 -18.78 6.91
C ALA A 350 -10.20 -17.86 6.14
N ALA A 351 -9.88 -16.56 6.06
CA ALA A 351 -10.67 -15.59 5.30
C ALA A 351 -10.75 -15.95 3.81
N ASN A 352 -9.63 -16.36 3.22
CA ASN A 352 -9.57 -16.73 1.80
C ASN A 352 -10.37 -17.99 1.45
N ALA A 353 -10.64 -18.88 2.42
CA ALA A 353 -11.48 -20.05 2.21
C ALA A 353 -12.90 -19.68 1.75
N GLU A 354 -13.37 -18.48 2.09
CA GLU A 354 -14.66 -17.93 1.63
C GLU A 354 -14.54 -17.26 0.25
N ARG A 355 -13.98 -17.99 -0.72
CA ARG A 355 -13.83 -17.56 -2.13
C ARG A 355 -13.02 -16.27 -2.31
N PHE A 356 -11.96 -16.06 -1.53
CA PHE A 356 -11.08 -14.88 -1.62
C PHE A 356 -11.88 -13.55 -1.56
N PRO A 357 -12.51 -13.25 -0.41
CA PRO A 357 -13.33 -12.05 -0.27
C PRO A 357 -12.46 -10.79 -0.29
N GLU A 358 -13.10 -9.65 -0.59
CA GLU A 358 -12.44 -8.35 -0.53
C GLU A 358 -12.06 -7.97 0.90
N TYR A 359 -13.01 -8.13 1.82
CA TYR A 359 -12.80 -7.99 3.25
C TYR A 359 -13.85 -8.83 4.02
N LEU A 360 -13.65 -9.00 5.32
CA LEU A 360 -14.65 -9.53 6.25
C LEU A 360 -15.18 -8.40 7.14
N ALA A 361 -16.46 -8.44 7.48
CA ALA A 361 -17.02 -7.57 8.49
C ALA A 361 -16.44 -7.92 9.87
N ALA A 362 -15.96 -6.92 10.61
CA ALA A 362 -15.49 -7.13 11.98
C ALA A 362 -16.64 -7.56 12.90
N GLY A 363 -16.34 -8.38 13.90
CA GLY A 363 -17.28 -9.04 14.78
C GLY A 363 -17.87 -10.29 14.15
N SER A 364 -18.65 -10.16 13.08
CA SER A 364 -19.33 -11.32 12.47
C SER A 364 -18.39 -12.24 11.69
N GLY A 365 -17.32 -11.69 11.09
CA GLY A 365 -16.40 -12.43 10.23
C GLY A 365 -16.98 -12.77 8.86
N GLU A 366 -18.17 -12.28 8.52
CA GLU A 366 -18.83 -12.57 7.25
C GLU A 366 -18.09 -11.90 6.07
N ALA A 367 -17.88 -12.63 4.98
CA ALA A 367 -17.35 -12.05 3.76
C ALA A 367 -18.24 -10.92 3.22
N ALA A 368 -17.60 -9.83 2.85
CA ALA A 368 -18.25 -8.66 2.29
C ALA A 368 -17.43 -8.06 1.14
N GLY A 369 -18.08 -7.20 0.36
CA GLY A 369 -17.51 -6.68 -0.88
C GLY A 369 -17.48 -7.75 -1.99
N MET A 370 -16.54 -7.60 -2.92
CA MET A 370 -16.43 -8.52 -4.06
C MET A 370 -15.62 -9.78 -3.71
N CYS A 371 -16.13 -10.96 -4.05
CA CYS A 371 -15.37 -12.22 -3.97
C CYS A 371 -14.39 -12.40 -5.14
N GLY A 372 -13.50 -13.38 -5.03
CA GLY A 372 -12.57 -13.74 -6.09
C GLY A 372 -11.42 -12.75 -6.27
N GLN A 373 -11.10 -11.99 -5.23
CA GLN A 373 -10.11 -10.91 -5.28
C GLN A 373 -8.67 -11.43 -5.42
N ALA A 374 -7.93 -10.84 -6.36
CA ALA A 374 -6.55 -11.20 -6.63
C ALA A 374 -5.63 -10.85 -5.45
N TRP A 375 -5.83 -9.69 -4.82
CA TRP A 375 -5.01 -9.27 -3.69
C TRP A 375 -5.19 -10.12 -2.43
N SER A 376 -6.31 -10.83 -2.30
CA SER A 376 -6.61 -11.66 -1.13
C SER A 376 -5.87 -12.98 -1.29
N ALA A 377 -5.86 -13.53 -2.51
CA ALA A 377 -4.96 -14.62 -2.87
C ALA A 377 -3.47 -14.23 -2.77
N ALA A 378 -3.11 -13.00 -3.17
CA ALA A 378 -1.75 -12.49 -3.01
C ALA A 378 -1.35 -12.37 -1.53
N ALA A 379 -2.28 -11.95 -0.66
CA ALA A 379 -2.04 -11.80 0.76
C ALA A 379 -1.58 -13.09 1.44
N GLU A 380 -2.15 -14.22 1.05
CA GLU A 380 -1.77 -15.52 1.57
C GLU A 380 -0.36 -15.91 1.14
N LEU A 381 0.03 -15.63 -0.10
CA LEU A 381 1.41 -15.83 -0.56
C LEU A 381 2.39 -14.91 0.18
N LEU A 382 2.02 -13.65 0.44
CA LEU A 382 2.80 -12.73 1.27
C LEU A 382 2.99 -13.29 2.68
N ALA A 383 1.91 -13.76 3.30
CA ALA A 383 1.94 -14.33 4.65
C ALA A 383 2.74 -15.63 4.74
N GLN A 384 2.61 -16.51 3.74
CA GLN A 384 3.40 -17.75 3.65
C GLN A 384 4.90 -17.45 3.50
N ALA A 385 5.24 -16.39 2.77
CA ALA A 385 6.61 -15.94 2.62
C ALA A 385 7.17 -15.25 3.88
N ALA A 386 6.41 -15.07 4.96
CA ALA A 386 6.85 -14.29 6.12
C ALA A 386 8.14 -14.81 6.78
N GLY A 387 8.40 -16.11 6.84
CA GLY A 387 9.58 -16.64 7.52
C GLY A 387 10.94 -16.29 6.87
N SER A 388 10.96 -15.97 5.56
CA SER A 388 12.22 -15.74 4.82
C SER A 388 12.12 -14.72 3.68
N GLY A 389 10.91 -14.28 3.34
CA GLY A 389 10.61 -13.45 2.18
C GLY A 389 10.54 -11.95 2.50
N TRP A 390 10.36 -11.56 3.78
CA TRP A 390 10.36 -10.13 4.12
C TRP A 390 11.72 -9.50 3.82
N GLN A 391 12.84 -10.21 4.07
CA GLN A 391 14.19 -9.72 3.75
C GLN A 391 14.29 -9.41 2.25
N ALA A 392 13.92 -10.39 1.42
CA ALA A 392 13.94 -10.24 -0.03
C ALA A 392 13.09 -9.04 -0.49
N LEU A 393 11.96 -8.77 0.17
CA LEU A 393 11.05 -7.71 -0.23
C LEU A 393 11.60 -6.30 0.03
N VAL A 394 12.25 -6.06 1.17
CA VAL A 394 12.60 -4.69 1.62
C VAL A 394 14.09 -4.44 1.83
N GLU A 395 14.92 -5.48 1.96
CA GLU A 395 16.37 -5.30 2.07
C GLU A 395 16.97 -5.09 0.69
N GLN A 396 17.63 -3.95 0.52
CA GLN A 396 18.36 -3.64 -0.69
C GLN A 396 19.68 -4.42 -0.66
N ALA A 397 19.89 -5.27 -1.67
CA ALA A 397 21.16 -5.95 -1.90
C ALA A 397 22.25 -4.99 -2.39
#